data_AF-A0A1J3DQ98-F1
#
_entry.id   AF-A0A1J3DQ98-F1
#
_cell.length_a   1.000
_cell.length_b   1.000
_cell.length_c   1.000
_cell.angle_alpha   90.00
_cell.angle_beta   90.00
_cell.angle_gamma   90.00
#
_symmetry.space_group_name_H-M   'P 1'
#
loop_
_entity.id
_entity.type
_entity.pdbx_description
1 polymer ?
#
loop_
_entity_poly.entity_id
_entity_poly.type
_entity_poly.pdbx_seq_one_letter_code
_entity_poly.pdbx_strand_id
1 'polypeptide(L)'
;IKPKNGVYQIGGKSAQWELVRTSLENFDTGIRDVHNLVLILQVQGSWADGREFTSRIEEALKKVEEKLRCARHVSELNGFVRDAMESNIEDLWKSLFDKETEEAWPLKVTREEILSDLFQPILSESWHGEIPTINSSYILGKDFAKQDLEEEAVRLGVEVSLYVAESMFLLCDDIHSMLRFCWNIWRDVKRDLKPGSPVGDRLLGVIHYVYTMHIKPKNGVYQIGGKSAQWELVRTSLENFDTGIRDVHNLVLILQVQGSWADGREFTSRIEEALKKVEEKLRCARHVSELNGFVRDAMESNIEDLWKSLFDKETEEAWPLKVTREEILSDLFQPILSESWHGEIPTINSSYILGKDFAKQDLEEEAVRLGVEVSLYVAESMFLLCDDIHSMLRFCWNIWRDVKRDLKPGSPVGDRLLGVIHYVYTMHIKPKNGVYQ
;
A
#
# COMPACT_ATOMS: atom_id res chain seq x y z
N ILE A 1 -22.80 -36.70 11.60
CA ILE A 1 -21.73 -37.73 11.60
C ILE A 1 -20.44 -36.98 11.94
N LYS A 2 -19.75 -37.28 13.06
CA LYS A 2 -18.44 -36.71 13.43
C LYS A 2 -17.31 -37.68 13.02
N PRO A 3 -16.08 -37.17 12.86
CA PRO A 3 -15.04 -37.37 13.89
C PRO A 3 -14.57 -35.99 14.42
N LYS A 4 -14.14 -35.70 15.66
CA LYS A 4 -13.38 -36.40 16.72
C LYS A 4 -12.10 -37.05 16.18
N ASN A 5 -11.06 -36.21 16.04
CA ASN A 5 -9.66 -36.50 15.71
C ASN A 5 -9.46 -37.19 14.35
N GLY A 6 -8.93 -36.44 13.37
CA GLY A 6 -8.48 -37.03 12.10
C GLY A 6 -8.25 -36.02 10.98
N VAL A 7 -6.99 -35.57 10.87
CA VAL A 7 -6.23 -35.19 9.67
C VAL A 7 -7.01 -34.42 8.57
N TYR A 8 -6.71 -33.13 8.44
CA TYR A 8 -6.93 -32.37 7.20
C TYR A 8 -5.57 -32.03 6.58
N GLN A 9 -5.50 -32.16 5.26
CA GLN A 9 -4.26 -32.29 4.49
C GLN A 9 -3.39 -31.02 4.54
N ILE A 10 -2.11 -31.18 4.88
CA ILE A 10 -1.05 -30.26 4.47
C ILE A 10 -0.95 -30.35 2.95
N GLY A 11 -1.37 -29.30 2.24
CA GLY A 11 -1.09 -29.14 0.80
C GLY A 11 -2.27 -29.04 -0.18
N GLY A 12 -3.49 -28.73 0.26
CA GLY A 12 -4.62 -28.41 -0.63
C GLY A 12 -5.23 -27.05 -0.31
N LYS A 13 -5.37 -26.14 -1.28
CA LYS A 13 -6.04 -24.84 -1.10
C LYS A 13 -7.46 -25.08 -0.55
N SER A 14 -7.70 -24.75 0.72
CA SER A 14 -9.03 -24.85 1.35
C SER A 14 -10.02 -23.97 0.58
N ALA A 15 -11.22 -24.50 0.32
CA ALA A 15 -12.30 -23.72 -0.28
C ALA A 15 -12.64 -22.47 0.56
N GLN A 16 -12.44 -22.52 1.89
CA GLN A 16 -12.62 -21.36 2.77
C GLN A 16 -11.51 -20.32 2.55
N TRP A 17 -10.26 -20.74 2.34
CA TRP A 17 -9.17 -19.83 2.00
C TRP A 17 -9.46 -19.05 0.73
N GLU A 18 -9.95 -19.71 -0.32
CA GLU A 18 -10.28 -19.04 -1.58
C GLU A 18 -11.45 -18.05 -1.44
N LEU A 19 -12.46 -18.38 -0.62
CA LEU A 19 -13.56 -17.46 -0.28
C LEU A 19 -13.06 -16.22 0.49
N VAL A 20 -12.22 -16.41 1.49
CA VAL A 20 -11.65 -15.31 2.28
C VAL A 20 -10.67 -14.48 1.44
N ARG A 21 -9.81 -15.14 0.65
CA ARG A 21 -8.83 -14.51 -0.25
C ARG A 21 -9.48 -13.59 -1.26
N THR A 22 -10.58 -14.02 -1.88
CA THR A 22 -11.30 -13.17 -2.84
C THR A 22 -12.03 -12.00 -2.18
N SER A 23 -12.17 -12.01 -0.85
CA SER A 23 -12.78 -10.91 -0.08
C SER A 23 -11.76 -9.87 0.41
N LEU A 24 -10.45 -10.14 0.29
CA LEU A 24 -9.38 -9.26 0.79
C LEU A 24 -9.47 -7.83 0.25
N GLU A 25 -9.73 -7.64 -1.04
CA GLU A 25 -9.85 -6.29 -1.63
C GLU A 25 -11.02 -5.48 -1.03
N ASN A 26 -12.11 -6.16 -0.66
CA ASN A 26 -13.24 -5.53 0.01
C ASN A 26 -12.90 -5.19 1.47
N PHE A 27 -12.16 -6.06 2.17
CA PHE A 27 -11.63 -5.74 3.50
C PHE A 27 -10.70 -4.52 3.47
N ASP A 28 -9.75 -4.49 2.54
CA ASP A 28 -8.83 -3.36 2.36
C ASP A 28 -9.59 -2.06 2.12
N THR A 29 -10.59 -2.08 1.25
CA THR A 29 -11.43 -0.92 0.94
C THR A 29 -12.21 -0.46 2.17
N GLY A 30 -12.87 -1.37 2.88
CA GLY A 30 -13.64 -1.06 4.09
C GLY A 30 -12.76 -0.48 5.21
N ILE A 31 -11.61 -1.08 5.48
CA ILE A 31 -10.69 -0.61 6.53
C ILE A 31 -10.11 0.77 6.18
N ARG A 32 -9.73 0.99 4.92
CA ARG A 32 -9.21 2.28 4.45
C ARG A 32 -10.25 3.38 4.57
N ASP A 33 -11.49 3.10 4.19
CA ASP A 33 -12.56 4.10 4.24
C ASP A 33 -13.02 4.38 5.69
N VAL A 34 -12.99 3.39 6.59
CA VAL A 34 -13.15 3.62 8.04
C VAL A 34 -12.05 4.54 8.57
N HIS A 35 -10.79 4.33 8.16
CA HIS A 35 -9.69 5.23 8.55
C HIS A 35 -9.89 6.66 8.07
N ASN A 36 -10.28 6.84 6.81
CA ASN A 36 -10.54 8.17 6.26
C ASN A 36 -11.70 8.88 6.98
N LEU A 37 -12.76 8.14 7.30
CA LEU A 37 -13.88 8.63 8.11
C LEU A 37 -13.41 9.11 9.49
N VAL A 38 -12.61 8.30 10.19
CA VAL A 38 -12.04 8.67 11.50
C VAL A 38 -11.12 9.88 11.41
N LEU A 39 -10.29 10.00 10.36
CA LEU A 39 -9.44 11.17 10.16
C LEU A 39 -10.24 12.47 9.97
N ILE A 40 -11.34 12.42 9.20
CA ILE A 40 -12.20 13.59 8.99
C ILE A 40 -12.85 14.04 10.31
N LEU A 41 -13.29 13.07 11.13
CA LEU A 41 -13.85 13.32 12.46
C LEU A 41 -12.83 13.94 13.42
N GLN A 42 -11.55 13.58 13.29
CA GLN A 42 -10.46 14.12 14.09
C GLN A 42 -9.98 15.52 13.65
N VAL A 43 -10.14 15.90 12.38
CA VAL A 43 -9.53 17.12 11.78
C VAL A 43 -10.46 18.35 11.72
N GLN A 44 -11.68 18.32 12.27
CA GLN A 44 -12.68 19.42 12.11
C GLN A 44 -12.94 19.77 10.62
N GLY A 45 -12.88 18.76 9.73
CA GLY A 45 -13.08 18.92 8.28
C GLY A 45 -14.55 19.00 7.86
N SER A 46 -14.77 19.22 6.55
CA SER A 46 -16.10 19.22 5.90
C SER A 46 -16.81 17.87 6.08
N TRP A 47 -18.04 17.88 6.63
CA TRP A 47 -18.83 16.66 6.91
C TRP A 47 -19.58 16.09 5.72
N ALA A 48 -19.55 16.79 4.58
CA ALA A 48 -20.13 16.28 3.34
C ALA A 48 -19.41 15.00 2.86
N ASP A 49 -18.10 14.92 3.09
CA ASP A 49 -17.27 13.80 2.64
C ASP A 49 -17.45 12.54 3.51
N GLY A 50 -17.87 12.69 4.79
CA GLY A 50 -18.06 11.56 5.72
C GLY A 50 -19.17 10.59 5.32
N ARG A 51 -20.25 11.09 4.72
CA ARG A 51 -21.36 10.27 4.19
C ARG A 51 -20.93 9.41 3.00
N GLU A 52 -20.01 9.91 2.18
CA GLU A 52 -19.46 9.17 1.04
C GLU A 52 -18.63 7.97 1.53
N PHE A 53 -17.77 8.17 2.54
CA PHE A 53 -17.00 7.08 3.15
C PHE A 53 -17.92 6.03 3.79
N THR A 54 -18.93 6.45 4.54
CA THR A 54 -19.94 5.56 5.13
C THR A 54 -20.56 4.64 4.07
N SER A 55 -21.00 5.21 2.95
CA SER A 55 -21.64 4.46 1.85
C SER A 55 -20.67 3.44 1.21
N ARG A 56 -19.41 3.84 1.02
CA ARG A 56 -18.37 2.96 0.46
C ARG A 56 -18.00 1.81 1.39
N ILE A 57 -17.95 2.06 2.70
CA ILE A 57 -17.73 1.01 3.71
C ILE A 57 -18.88 0.02 3.68
N GLU A 58 -20.14 0.50 3.69
CA GLU A 58 -21.32 -0.37 3.62
C GLU A 58 -21.34 -1.20 2.33
N GLU A 59 -20.95 -0.63 1.19
CA GLU A 59 -20.84 -1.38 -0.07
C GLU A 59 -19.76 -2.46 0.00
N ALA A 60 -18.60 -2.16 0.56
CA ALA A 60 -17.51 -3.11 0.75
C ALA A 60 -17.94 -4.25 1.68
N LEU A 61 -18.58 -3.93 2.80
CA LEU A 61 -19.10 -4.88 3.78
C LEU A 61 -20.17 -5.79 3.17
N LYS A 62 -21.08 -5.23 2.38
CA LYS A 62 -22.09 -6.01 1.65
C LYS A 62 -21.43 -7.03 0.72
N LYS A 63 -20.38 -6.66 -0.01
CA LYS A 63 -19.63 -7.58 -0.87
C LYS A 63 -18.88 -8.66 -0.09
N VAL A 64 -18.39 -8.34 1.12
CA VAL A 64 -17.82 -9.35 2.03
C VAL A 64 -18.91 -10.31 2.50
N GLU A 65 -20.05 -9.77 2.95
CA GLU A 65 -21.18 -10.58 3.42
C GLU A 65 -21.66 -11.55 2.34
N GLU A 66 -21.87 -11.07 1.12
CA GLU A 66 -22.32 -11.89 -0.01
C GLU A 66 -21.36 -13.07 -0.28
N LYS A 67 -20.05 -12.87 -0.10
CA LYS A 67 -19.03 -13.91 -0.26
C LYS A 67 -18.99 -14.89 0.91
N LEU A 68 -19.13 -14.40 2.14
CA LEU A 68 -19.03 -15.23 3.36
C LEU A 68 -20.33 -15.97 3.71
N ARG A 69 -21.48 -15.48 3.24
CA ARG A 69 -22.81 -16.03 3.57
C ARG A 69 -22.94 -17.53 3.32
N CYS A 70 -22.31 -18.06 2.27
CA CYS A 70 -22.37 -19.48 1.95
C CYS A 70 -21.59 -20.35 2.95
N ALA A 71 -20.63 -19.78 3.67
CA ALA A 71 -19.77 -20.45 4.63
C ALA A 71 -20.07 -20.09 6.09
N ARG A 72 -21.03 -19.20 6.38
CA ARG A 72 -21.38 -18.74 7.75
C ARG A 72 -21.64 -19.89 8.74
N HIS A 73 -22.31 -20.95 8.30
CA HIS A 73 -22.53 -22.13 9.14
C HIS A 73 -21.23 -22.80 9.62
N VAL A 74 -20.13 -22.66 8.87
CA VAL A 74 -18.81 -23.19 9.22
C VAL A 74 -18.18 -22.36 10.34
N SER A 75 -18.21 -21.03 10.25
CA SER A 75 -17.68 -20.16 11.30
C SER A 75 -18.46 -20.35 12.60
N GLU A 76 -19.79 -20.46 12.54
CA GLU A 76 -20.66 -20.76 13.68
C GLU A 76 -20.32 -22.12 14.32
N LEU A 77 -20.10 -23.16 13.51
CA LEU A 77 -19.66 -24.48 13.99
C LEU A 77 -18.27 -24.44 14.65
N ASN A 78 -17.41 -23.54 14.18
CA ASN A 78 -16.08 -23.28 14.75
C ASN A 78 -16.13 -22.37 15.99
N GLY A 79 -17.32 -21.95 16.43
CA GLY A 79 -17.53 -21.21 17.67
C GLY A 79 -17.64 -19.69 17.51
N PHE A 80 -17.78 -19.18 16.29
CA PHE A 80 -18.09 -17.77 16.07
C PHE A 80 -19.52 -17.47 16.54
N VAL A 81 -19.66 -16.56 17.51
CA VAL A 81 -20.94 -16.05 17.99
C VAL A 81 -20.91 -14.53 17.86
N ARG A 82 -21.59 -14.00 16.84
CA ARG A 82 -21.55 -12.59 16.46
C ARG A 82 -21.86 -11.66 17.63
N ASP A 83 -23.01 -11.83 18.28
CA ASP A 83 -23.46 -10.97 19.38
C ASP A 83 -22.48 -10.96 20.57
N ALA A 84 -21.85 -12.10 20.87
CA ALA A 84 -20.86 -12.20 21.95
C ALA A 84 -19.54 -11.51 21.59
N MET A 85 -19.17 -11.51 20.31
CA MET A 85 -17.98 -10.83 19.81
C MET A 85 -18.20 -9.31 19.71
N GLU A 86 -19.40 -8.90 19.30
CA GLU A 86 -19.78 -7.49 19.08
C GLU A 86 -19.59 -6.65 20.34
N SER A 87 -20.10 -7.08 21.49
CA SER A 87 -19.96 -6.33 22.75
C SER A 87 -18.50 -6.11 23.16
N ASN A 88 -17.60 -7.06 22.88
CA ASN A 88 -16.17 -6.92 23.23
C ASN A 88 -15.40 -6.05 22.24
N ILE A 89 -15.84 -6.01 20.98
CA ILE A 89 -15.25 -5.18 19.92
C ILE A 89 -15.79 -3.74 20.00
N GLU A 90 -17.04 -3.54 20.40
CA GLU A 90 -17.68 -2.23 20.47
C GLU A 90 -16.97 -1.29 21.45
N ASP A 91 -16.61 -1.78 22.64
CA ASP A 91 -15.87 -0.99 23.64
C ASP A 91 -14.50 -0.52 23.10
N LEU A 92 -13.85 -1.39 22.32
CA LEU A 92 -12.58 -1.13 21.64
C LEU A 92 -12.67 0.02 20.64
N TRP A 93 -13.78 0.11 19.92
CA TRP A 93 -14.02 1.16 18.93
C TRP A 93 -14.54 2.45 19.56
N LYS A 94 -15.36 2.40 20.61
CA LYS A 94 -15.79 3.61 21.36
C LYS A 94 -14.61 4.37 21.96
N SER A 95 -13.59 3.65 22.41
CA SER A 95 -12.34 4.20 22.92
C SER A 95 -11.57 5.11 21.93
N LEU A 96 -11.92 5.12 20.64
CA LEU A 96 -11.33 6.03 19.65
C LEU A 96 -11.69 7.50 19.87
N PHE A 97 -12.86 7.76 20.48
CA PHE A 97 -13.42 9.10 20.62
C PHE A 97 -13.50 9.57 22.09
N ASP A 98 -13.34 8.66 23.04
CA ASP A 98 -13.32 8.96 24.47
C ASP A 98 -11.93 9.43 24.95
N LYS A 99 -11.84 10.71 25.34
CA LYS A 99 -10.60 11.34 25.86
C LYS A 99 -10.25 10.93 27.30
N GLU A 100 -11.18 10.32 28.05
CA GLU A 100 -11.00 9.94 29.45
C GLU A 100 -10.52 8.49 29.65
N THR A 101 -10.37 7.71 28.57
CA THR A 101 -10.06 6.27 28.63
C THR A 101 -8.73 5.91 27.97
N GLU A 102 -7.66 6.65 28.28
CA GLU A 102 -6.29 6.14 28.02
C GLU A 102 -5.97 4.86 28.84
N GLU A 103 -6.78 4.54 29.86
CA GLU A 103 -6.55 3.40 30.77
C GLU A 103 -7.46 2.18 30.55
N ALA A 104 -8.41 2.19 29.59
CA ALA A 104 -9.46 1.17 29.49
C ALA A 104 -9.16 -0.02 28.56
N TRP A 105 -7.90 -0.33 28.29
CA TRP A 105 -7.55 -1.55 27.56
C TRP A 105 -7.18 -2.68 28.55
N PRO A 106 -7.81 -3.88 28.48
CA PRO A 106 -7.47 -4.98 29.39
C PRO A 106 -6.09 -5.60 29.13
N LEU A 107 -5.43 -5.29 28.01
CA LEU A 107 -4.13 -5.87 27.66
C LEU A 107 -3.04 -4.80 27.77
N LYS A 108 -2.32 -4.72 28.88
CA LYS A 108 -1.03 -4.00 28.95
C LYS A 108 0.04 -4.69 28.09
N VAL A 109 -0.22 -4.81 26.79
CA VAL A 109 0.56 -5.55 25.80
C VAL A 109 0.85 -4.58 24.68
N THR A 110 2.13 -4.35 24.45
CA THR A 110 2.65 -3.48 23.41
C THR A 110 2.33 -4.04 22.03
N ARG A 111 2.28 -3.16 21.03
CA ARG A 111 2.09 -3.55 19.63
C ARG A 111 3.11 -4.59 19.18
N GLU A 112 4.35 -4.45 19.61
CA GLU A 112 5.45 -5.37 19.32
C GLU A 112 5.19 -6.77 19.90
N GLU A 113 4.65 -6.84 21.12
CA GLU A 113 4.26 -8.10 21.77
C GLU A 113 3.08 -8.77 21.06
N ILE A 114 2.07 -8.01 20.62
CA ILE A 114 0.94 -8.52 19.83
C ILE A 114 1.44 -9.13 18.51
N LEU A 115 2.31 -8.42 17.79
CA LEU A 115 2.83 -8.87 16.51
C LEU A 115 3.72 -10.11 16.67
N SER A 116 4.53 -10.14 17.72
CA SER A 116 5.31 -11.33 18.05
C SER A 116 4.39 -12.50 18.37
N ASP A 117 3.37 -12.32 19.22
CA ASP A 117 2.48 -13.40 19.61
C ASP A 117 1.67 -13.98 18.46
N LEU A 118 1.17 -13.12 17.55
CA LEU A 118 0.39 -13.54 16.38
C LEU A 118 1.26 -14.22 15.32
N PHE A 119 2.43 -13.66 15.01
CA PHE A 119 3.14 -14.01 13.78
C PHE A 119 4.40 -14.85 13.99
N GLN A 120 4.90 -15.02 15.22
CA GLN A 120 6.02 -15.96 15.48
C GLN A 120 5.78 -17.38 14.92
N PRO A 121 4.57 -17.99 15.05
CA PRO A 121 4.34 -19.36 14.54
C PRO A 121 4.55 -19.51 13.03
N ILE A 122 4.19 -18.49 12.24
CA ILE A 122 4.42 -18.50 10.78
C ILE A 122 5.82 -18.03 10.40
N LEU A 123 6.55 -17.39 11.32
CA LEU A 123 7.93 -16.95 11.12
C LEU A 123 8.96 -18.02 11.56
N SER A 124 8.57 -18.99 12.40
CA SER A 124 9.47 -20.03 12.92
C SER A 124 9.54 -21.32 12.10
N GLU A 125 8.54 -21.63 11.26
CA GLU A 125 8.43 -22.95 10.59
C GLU A 125 8.74 -23.00 9.10
N SER A 126 9.04 -21.87 8.43
CA SER A 126 9.57 -21.96 7.07
C SER A 126 11.02 -22.47 7.12
N TRP A 127 11.28 -23.63 6.49
CA TRP A 127 12.57 -24.16 5.97
C TRP A 127 13.12 -25.50 6.50
N HIS A 128 12.36 -26.34 7.20
CA HIS A 128 12.81 -27.73 7.49
C HIS A 128 11.88 -28.86 7.00
N GLY A 129 10.86 -28.55 6.20
CA GLY A 129 10.12 -29.58 5.47
C GLY A 129 10.92 -30.10 4.27
N GLU A 130 11.34 -31.35 4.31
CA GLU A 130 12.04 -32.07 3.24
C GLU A 130 11.28 -31.98 1.91
N ILE A 131 11.77 -31.15 0.99
CA ILE A 131 11.50 -31.26 -0.45
C ILE A 131 12.80 -31.77 -1.08
N PRO A 132 12.77 -32.77 -1.97
CA PRO A 132 13.97 -33.27 -2.64
C PRO A 132 14.69 -32.12 -3.33
N THR A 133 15.84 -31.77 -2.77
CA THR A 133 16.80 -30.82 -3.32
C THR A 133 17.19 -31.27 -4.73
N ILE A 134 16.57 -30.70 -5.76
CA ILE A 134 17.24 -30.58 -7.05
C ILE A 134 18.30 -29.51 -6.84
N ASN A 135 19.47 -30.02 -6.49
CA ASN A 135 20.69 -29.32 -6.19
C ASN A 135 21.18 -28.61 -7.47
N SER A 136 21.05 -27.30 -7.54
CA SER A 136 21.92 -26.47 -8.38
C SER A 136 22.65 -25.38 -7.59
N SER A 137 22.77 -25.57 -6.27
CA SER A 137 23.68 -24.81 -5.42
C SER A 137 25.06 -25.46 -5.46
N TYR A 138 25.77 -25.27 -6.57
CA TYR A 138 27.22 -25.42 -6.58
C TYR A 138 27.86 -24.31 -7.43
N ILE A 139 28.81 -23.61 -6.79
CA ILE A 139 29.75 -22.62 -7.35
C ILE A 139 29.18 -21.21 -7.52
N LEU A 140 28.81 -20.51 -6.44
CA LEU A 140 29.03 -19.06 -6.24
C LEU A 140 28.47 -18.69 -4.85
N GLY A 141 29.28 -18.03 -4.02
CA GLY A 141 28.97 -17.77 -2.61
C GLY A 141 27.73 -16.89 -2.42
N LYS A 142 27.17 -16.88 -1.20
CA LYS A 142 26.03 -16.03 -0.81
C LYS A 142 26.19 -14.56 -1.23
N ASP A 143 27.42 -14.05 -1.22
CA ASP A 143 27.73 -12.68 -1.61
C ASP A 143 27.47 -12.39 -3.11
N PHE A 144 27.58 -13.40 -3.99
CA PHE A 144 27.29 -13.26 -5.41
C PHE A 144 25.79 -13.09 -5.69
N ALA A 145 24.94 -13.87 -4.99
CA ALA A 145 23.49 -13.76 -5.15
C ALA A 145 22.94 -12.40 -4.69
N LYS A 146 23.61 -11.75 -3.73
CA LYS A 146 23.28 -10.39 -3.28
C LYS A 146 23.71 -9.36 -4.31
N GLN A 147 24.95 -9.45 -4.80
CA GLN A 147 25.48 -8.52 -5.81
C GLN A 147 24.66 -8.57 -7.10
N ASP A 148 24.31 -9.76 -7.58
CA ASP A 148 23.45 -9.95 -8.75
C ASP A 148 22.10 -9.24 -8.58
N LEU A 149 21.49 -9.33 -7.40
CA LEU A 149 20.22 -8.67 -7.10
C LEU A 149 20.35 -7.15 -6.92
N GLU A 150 21.50 -6.65 -6.44
CA GLU A 150 21.79 -5.22 -6.38
C GLU A 150 21.94 -4.63 -7.78
N GLU A 151 22.70 -5.29 -8.66
CA GLU A 151 22.83 -4.92 -10.07
C GLU A 151 21.47 -4.96 -10.78
N GLU A 152 20.65 -5.97 -10.47
CA GLU A 152 19.29 -6.09 -11.00
C GLU A 152 18.35 -4.99 -10.47
N ALA A 153 18.45 -4.63 -9.19
CA ALA A 153 17.69 -3.52 -8.62
C ALA A 153 18.08 -2.17 -9.25
N VAL A 154 19.37 -1.94 -9.51
CA VAL A 154 19.87 -0.77 -10.24
C VAL A 154 19.30 -0.76 -11.66
N ARG A 155 19.43 -1.85 -12.41
CA ARG A 155 18.89 -2.00 -13.77
C ARG A 155 17.41 -1.68 -13.84
N LEU A 156 16.61 -2.26 -12.94
CA LEU A 156 15.17 -2.05 -12.90
C LEU A 156 14.79 -0.64 -12.46
N GLY A 157 15.53 -0.04 -11.53
CA GLY A 157 15.37 1.37 -11.15
C GLY A 157 15.62 2.34 -12.31
N VAL A 158 16.68 2.09 -13.08
CA VAL A 158 16.99 2.82 -14.32
C VAL A 158 15.86 2.65 -15.33
N GLU A 159 15.38 1.42 -15.55
CA GLU A 159 14.31 1.14 -16.50
C GLU A 159 12.99 1.86 -16.15
N VAL A 160 12.58 1.83 -14.87
CA VAL A 160 11.42 2.61 -14.38
C VAL A 160 11.60 4.09 -14.68
N SER A 161 12.81 4.61 -14.41
CA SER A 161 13.17 6.01 -14.60
C SER A 161 13.15 6.43 -16.07
N LEU A 162 13.57 5.54 -16.98
CA LEU A 162 13.50 5.76 -18.43
C LEU A 162 12.05 5.88 -18.93
N TYR A 163 11.14 5.03 -18.46
CA TYR A 163 9.72 5.14 -18.84
C TYR A 163 9.04 6.39 -18.26
N VAL A 164 9.43 6.81 -17.05
CA VAL A 164 8.98 8.09 -16.48
C VAL A 164 9.49 9.25 -17.34
N ALA A 165 10.78 9.26 -17.71
CA ALA A 165 11.35 10.26 -18.60
C ALA A 165 10.65 10.26 -19.97
N GLU A 166 10.47 9.11 -20.61
CA GLU A 166 9.74 8.97 -21.88
C GLU A 166 8.33 9.57 -21.78
N SER A 167 7.62 9.29 -20.68
CA SER A 167 6.29 9.87 -20.42
C SER A 167 6.33 11.39 -20.25
N MET A 168 7.38 11.93 -19.62
CA MET A 168 7.56 13.39 -19.53
C MET A 168 7.75 14.02 -20.92
N PHE A 169 8.50 13.37 -21.81
CA PHE A 169 8.66 13.80 -23.19
C PHE A 169 7.37 13.61 -24.02
N LEU A 170 6.56 12.59 -23.75
CA LEU A 170 5.25 12.44 -24.41
C LEU A 170 4.29 13.57 -24.05
N LEU A 171 4.38 14.07 -22.82
CA LEU A 171 3.50 15.11 -22.29
C LEU A 171 4.07 16.52 -22.42
N CYS A 172 5.28 16.69 -22.97
CA CYS A 172 5.95 17.99 -22.98
C CYS A 172 5.32 19.02 -23.94
N ASP A 173 4.36 18.59 -24.76
CA ASP A 173 3.49 19.47 -25.54
C ASP A 173 2.60 20.35 -24.63
N ASP A 174 2.31 19.89 -23.42
CA ASP A 174 1.59 20.64 -22.39
C ASP A 174 2.26 20.47 -21.01
N ILE A 175 2.92 21.53 -20.53
CA ILE A 175 3.69 21.47 -19.28
C ILE A 175 2.82 21.07 -18.08
N HIS A 176 1.55 21.47 -18.06
CA HIS A 176 0.64 21.17 -16.96
C HIS A 176 0.32 19.69 -16.90
N SER A 177 0.04 19.06 -18.04
CA SER A 177 -0.12 17.61 -18.15
C SER A 177 1.14 16.89 -17.69
N MET A 178 2.32 17.32 -18.14
CA MET A 178 3.60 16.71 -17.72
C MET A 178 3.82 16.84 -16.21
N LEU A 179 3.71 18.05 -15.65
CA LEU A 179 3.92 18.29 -14.22
C LEU A 179 2.85 17.60 -13.37
N ARG A 180 1.60 17.49 -13.85
CA ARG A 180 0.53 16.73 -13.20
C ARG A 180 0.84 15.23 -13.18
N PHE A 181 1.41 14.69 -14.25
CA PHE A 181 1.91 13.30 -14.26
C PHE A 181 3.00 13.11 -13.21
N CYS A 182 4.02 13.98 -13.20
CA CYS A 182 5.11 13.94 -12.21
C CYS A 182 4.57 14.07 -10.78
N TRP A 183 3.57 14.91 -10.55
CA TRP A 183 2.91 15.06 -9.27
C TRP A 183 2.18 13.79 -8.84
N ASN A 184 1.47 13.11 -9.76
CA ASN A 184 0.82 11.83 -9.44
C ASN A 184 1.87 10.79 -9.04
N ILE A 185 2.91 10.60 -9.84
CA ILE A 185 4.02 9.69 -9.53
C ILE A 185 4.65 10.03 -8.17
N TRP A 186 4.94 11.31 -7.91
CA TRP A 186 5.53 11.76 -6.65
C TRP A 186 4.58 11.59 -5.45
N ARG A 187 3.30 11.87 -5.62
CA ARG A 187 2.27 11.67 -4.58
C ARG A 187 2.14 10.20 -4.25
N ASP A 188 2.14 9.34 -5.25
CA ASP A 188 1.99 7.90 -5.09
C ASP A 188 3.28 7.30 -4.48
N VAL A 189 4.46 7.80 -4.86
CA VAL A 189 5.75 7.60 -4.15
C VAL A 189 5.67 8.02 -2.68
N LYS A 190 5.15 9.21 -2.38
CA LYS A 190 5.03 9.71 -1.01
C LYS A 190 4.00 8.94 -0.17
N ARG A 191 2.97 8.39 -0.83
CA ARG A 191 1.92 7.56 -0.22
C ARG A 191 2.46 6.17 0.10
N ASP A 192 3.21 5.58 -0.83
CA ASP A 192 3.59 4.17 -0.78
C ASP A 192 4.98 3.94 -0.14
N LEU A 193 5.81 4.99 -0.01
CA LEU A 193 7.18 4.91 0.48
C LEU A 193 7.38 5.66 1.80
N LYS A 194 8.28 5.17 2.66
CA LYS A 194 8.67 5.89 3.89
C LYS A 194 9.25 7.28 3.53
N PRO A 195 9.02 8.33 4.33
CA PRO A 195 9.73 9.60 4.18
C PRO A 195 11.25 9.37 4.19
N GLY A 196 11.95 9.83 3.15
CA GLY A 196 13.39 9.57 2.97
C GLY A 196 13.71 8.21 2.33
N SER A 197 12.76 7.64 1.58
CA SER A 197 13.00 6.45 0.76
C SER A 197 14.08 6.74 -0.28
N PRO A 198 15.19 5.98 -0.29
CA PRO A 198 16.26 6.16 -1.28
C PRO A 198 15.73 6.12 -2.71
N VAL A 199 14.85 5.15 -3.02
CA VAL A 199 14.21 5.00 -4.34
C VAL A 199 13.39 6.23 -4.74
N GLY A 200 12.61 6.78 -3.79
CA GLY A 200 11.80 7.97 -4.04
C GLY A 200 12.66 9.20 -4.33
N ASP A 201 13.75 9.36 -3.58
CA ASP A 201 14.66 10.49 -3.77
C ASP A 201 15.42 10.41 -5.11
N ARG A 202 15.83 9.21 -5.54
CA ARG A 202 16.46 9.02 -6.86
C ARG A 202 15.46 9.31 -7.99
N LEU A 203 14.25 8.79 -7.90
CA LEU A 203 13.23 9.04 -8.92
C LEU A 203 12.86 10.54 -9.00
N LEU A 204 12.74 11.21 -7.86
CA LEU A 204 12.52 12.65 -7.83
C LEU A 204 13.69 13.42 -8.47
N GLY A 205 14.92 12.98 -8.22
CA GLY A 205 16.13 13.50 -8.87
C GLY A 205 16.10 13.35 -10.39
N VAL A 206 15.67 12.18 -10.90
CA VAL A 206 15.49 11.96 -12.35
C VAL A 206 14.44 12.92 -12.92
N ILE A 207 13.26 13.01 -12.28
CA ILE A 207 12.19 13.91 -12.73
C ILE A 207 12.70 15.35 -12.79
N HIS A 208 13.42 15.80 -11.76
CA HIS A 208 13.99 17.14 -11.73
C HIS A 208 15.05 17.37 -12.81
N TYR A 209 15.92 16.39 -13.03
CA TYR A 209 16.93 16.43 -14.07
C TYR A 209 16.30 16.55 -15.46
N VAL A 210 15.35 15.66 -15.79
CA VAL A 210 14.66 15.65 -17.07
C VAL A 210 13.93 16.97 -17.30
N TYR A 211 13.20 17.44 -16.29
CA TYR A 211 12.53 18.73 -16.34
C TYR A 211 13.53 19.86 -16.60
N THR A 212 14.53 20.03 -15.75
CA THR A 212 15.44 21.18 -15.79
C THR A 212 16.29 21.23 -17.05
N MET A 213 16.81 20.08 -17.48
CA MET A 213 17.78 20.01 -18.58
C MET A 213 17.13 19.94 -19.96
N HIS A 214 15.93 19.34 -20.06
CA HIS A 214 15.35 19.01 -21.35
C HIS A 214 13.99 19.66 -21.63
N ILE A 215 13.16 19.89 -20.61
CA ILE A 215 11.76 20.32 -20.84
C ILE A 215 11.50 21.76 -20.43
N LYS A 216 12.09 22.21 -19.32
CA LYS A 216 11.85 23.52 -18.72
C LYS A 216 12.14 24.62 -19.74
N PRO A 217 11.16 25.49 -20.06
CA PRO A 217 11.38 26.56 -21.01
C PRO A 217 12.42 27.55 -20.48
N LYS A 218 13.51 27.77 -21.23
CA LYS A 218 14.56 28.72 -20.83
C LYS A 218 14.08 30.17 -20.69
N ASN A 219 12.91 30.48 -21.30
CA ASN A 219 12.29 31.81 -21.28
C ASN A 219 10.98 31.87 -20.47
N GLY A 220 10.64 30.82 -19.70
CA GLY A 220 9.54 30.84 -18.72
C GLY A 220 8.10 30.98 -19.25
N VAL A 221 7.87 31.02 -20.57
CA VAL A 221 6.52 31.11 -21.13
C VAL A 221 5.96 29.71 -21.32
N TYR A 222 5.08 29.31 -20.41
CA TYR A 222 4.26 28.11 -20.52
C TYR A 222 3.02 28.41 -21.36
N GLN A 223 2.68 27.56 -22.33
CA GLN A 223 1.36 27.63 -22.96
C GLN A 223 0.35 27.05 -21.98
N ILE A 224 -0.55 27.89 -21.48
CA ILE A 224 -1.53 27.54 -20.44
C ILE A 224 -2.86 27.21 -21.12
N GLY A 225 -3.48 26.10 -20.71
CA GLY A 225 -4.87 25.75 -21.04
C GLY A 225 -5.07 24.59 -22.01
N GLY A 226 -4.01 23.85 -22.37
CA GLY A 226 -4.10 22.63 -23.16
C GLY A 226 -4.25 21.38 -22.32
N LYS A 227 -4.70 20.28 -22.93
CA LYS A 227 -4.54 18.91 -22.42
C LYS A 227 -3.62 18.22 -23.41
N SER A 228 -2.51 17.64 -22.95
CA SER A 228 -1.60 16.91 -23.84
C SER A 228 -2.37 15.86 -24.64
N ALA A 229 -2.07 15.74 -25.92
CA ALA A 229 -2.68 14.72 -26.77
C ALA A 229 -2.40 13.30 -26.27
N GLN A 230 -1.29 13.10 -25.55
CA GLN A 230 -0.85 11.82 -25.00
C GLN A 230 -1.29 11.60 -23.54
N TRP A 231 -2.02 12.55 -22.94
CA TRP A 231 -2.41 12.47 -21.52
C TRP A 231 -3.14 11.18 -21.17
N GLU A 232 -4.15 10.78 -21.96
CA GLU A 232 -4.92 9.58 -21.67
C GLU A 232 -4.08 8.32 -21.76
N LEU A 233 -3.14 8.26 -22.71
CA LEU A 233 -2.22 7.14 -22.86
C LEU A 233 -1.38 6.98 -21.60
N VAL A 234 -0.69 8.05 -21.18
CA VAL A 234 0.17 8.05 -19.99
C VAL A 234 -0.63 7.83 -18.71
N ARG A 235 -1.82 8.44 -18.59
CA ARG A 235 -2.72 8.27 -17.44
C ARG A 235 -3.08 6.81 -17.20
N THR A 236 -3.36 6.04 -18.25
CA THR A 236 -3.70 4.61 -18.10
C THR A 236 -2.51 3.75 -17.66
N SER A 237 -1.27 4.25 -17.77
CA SER A 237 -0.06 3.55 -17.30
C SER A 237 0.27 3.82 -15.83
N LEU A 238 -0.40 4.78 -15.17
CA LEU A 238 -0.08 5.19 -13.79
C LEU A 238 -0.07 4.02 -12.80
N GLU A 239 -1.05 3.13 -12.83
CA GLU A 239 -1.09 1.97 -11.92
C GLU A 239 0.08 1.00 -12.11
N ASN A 240 0.58 0.87 -13.35
CA ASN A 240 1.74 0.04 -13.64
C ASN A 240 3.03 0.74 -13.17
N PHE A 241 3.12 2.06 -13.31
CA PHE A 241 4.21 2.85 -12.73
C PHE A 241 4.26 2.72 -11.21
N ASP A 242 3.12 2.93 -10.54
CA ASP A 242 2.99 2.78 -9.08
C ASP A 242 3.45 1.38 -8.64
N THR A 243 3.02 0.34 -9.35
CA THR A 243 3.42 -1.04 -9.07
C THR A 243 4.92 -1.25 -9.24
N GLY A 244 5.50 -0.80 -10.36
CA GLY A 244 6.93 -0.94 -10.63
C GLY A 244 7.80 -0.18 -9.61
N ILE A 245 7.44 1.07 -9.28
CA ILE A 245 8.18 1.91 -8.32
C ILE A 245 8.12 1.30 -6.92
N ARG A 246 6.94 0.84 -6.49
CA ARG A 246 6.74 0.19 -5.19
C ARG A 246 7.55 -1.10 -5.08
N ASP A 247 7.54 -1.92 -6.12
CA ASP A 247 8.24 -3.21 -6.08
C ASP A 247 9.77 -3.02 -6.17
N VAL A 248 10.27 -1.98 -6.89
CA VAL A 248 11.68 -1.56 -6.81
C VAL A 248 12.04 -1.15 -5.39
N HIS A 249 11.20 -0.36 -4.71
CA HIS A 249 11.47 0.00 -3.31
C HIS A 249 11.54 -1.21 -2.38
N ASN A 250 10.62 -2.15 -2.51
CA ASN A 250 10.61 -3.35 -1.69
C ASN A 250 11.85 -4.22 -1.94
N LEU A 251 12.26 -4.34 -3.20
CA LEU A 251 13.51 -5.01 -3.57
C LEU A 251 14.72 -4.35 -2.89
N VAL A 252 14.80 -3.01 -2.94
CA VAL A 252 15.87 -2.25 -2.29
C VAL A 252 15.86 -2.41 -0.76
N LEU A 253 14.68 -2.40 -0.13
CA LEU A 253 14.56 -2.64 1.31
C LEU A 253 15.06 -4.03 1.70
N ILE A 254 14.75 -5.06 0.91
CA ILE A 254 15.23 -6.43 1.15
C ILE A 254 16.75 -6.50 1.02
N LEU A 255 17.34 -5.77 0.08
CA LEU A 255 18.79 -5.72 -0.10
C LEU A 255 19.50 -4.96 1.04
N GLN A 256 18.82 -3.98 1.65
CA GLN A 256 19.32 -3.21 2.79
C GLN A 256 19.17 -3.92 4.14
N VAL A 257 18.16 -4.79 4.30
CA VAL A 257 17.95 -5.57 5.53
C VAL A 257 18.63 -6.93 5.40
N GLN A 258 19.55 -7.25 6.30
CA GLN A 258 20.32 -8.49 6.29
C GLN A 258 19.40 -9.71 6.52
N GLY A 259 18.85 -10.30 5.45
CA GLY A 259 17.82 -11.35 5.49
C GLY A 259 17.74 -12.20 4.22
N SER A 260 16.74 -13.11 4.16
CA SER A 260 16.55 -14.07 3.06
C SER A 260 16.31 -13.39 1.70
N TRP A 261 17.12 -13.72 0.70
CA TRP A 261 17.03 -13.17 -0.67
C TRP A 261 16.10 -13.97 -1.60
N ALA A 262 15.38 -14.95 -1.06
CA ALA A 262 14.46 -15.78 -1.83
C ALA A 262 13.31 -14.96 -2.44
N ASP A 263 12.86 -13.91 -1.74
CA ASP A 263 11.76 -13.04 -2.19
C ASP A 263 12.20 -12.01 -3.24
N GLY A 264 13.52 -11.74 -3.37
CA GLY A 264 14.05 -10.73 -4.30
C GLY A 264 13.68 -11.02 -5.76
N ARG A 265 13.68 -12.30 -6.17
CA ARG A 265 13.31 -12.71 -7.53
C ARG A 265 11.82 -12.55 -7.84
N GLU A 266 10.97 -12.61 -6.83
CA GLU A 266 9.54 -12.34 -7.01
C GLU A 266 9.32 -10.86 -7.33
N PHE A 267 10.01 -9.96 -6.61
CA PHE A 267 9.93 -8.53 -6.88
C PHE A 267 10.47 -8.17 -8.25
N THR A 268 11.62 -8.70 -8.66
CA THR A 268 12.17 -8.44 -10.01
C THR A 268 11.18 -8.85 -11.10
N SER A 269 10.58 -10.03 -10.99
CA SER A 269 9.57 -10.52 -11.95
C SER A 269 8.34 -9.61 -12.01
N ARG A 270 7.86 -9.11 -10.86
CA ARG A 270 6.71 -8.20 -10.79
C ARG A 270 7.02 -6.81 -11.38
N ILE A 271 8.22 -6.30 -11.14
CA ILE A 271 8.69 -5.05 -11.73
C ILE A 271 8.73 -5.20 -13.25
N GLU A 272 9.35 -6.26 -13.76
CA GLU A 272 9.42 -6.56 -15.20
C GLU A 272 8.03 -6.68 -15.83
N GLU A 273 7.08 -7.34 -15.16
CA GLU A 273 5.70 -7.44 -15.64
C GLU A 273 5.02 -6.07 -15.70
N ALA A 274 5.18 -5.24 -14.67
CA ALA A 274 4.62 -3.89 -14.63
C ALA A 274 5.22 -3.02 -15.74
N LEU A 275 6.54 -3.07 -15.93
CA LEU A 275 7.26 -2.32 -16.95
C LEU A 275 6.90 -2.77 -18.35
N LYS A 276 6.71 -4.07 -18.57
CA LYS A 276 6.21 -4.61 -19.85
C LYS A 276 4.83 -4.03 -20.19
N LYS A 277 3.92 -3.92 -19.22
CA LYS A 277 2.60 -3.30 -19.44
C LYS A 277 2.70 -1.80 -19.71
N VAL A 278 3.69 -1.11 -19.15
CA VAL A 278 3.97 0.29 -19.50
C VAL A 278 4.49 0.37 -20.94
N GLU A 279 5.47 -0.46 -21.30
CA GLU A 279 6.05 -0.51 -22.63
C GLU A 279 4.98 -0.76 -23.70
N GLU A 280 4.13 -1.77 -23.49
CA GLU A 280 3.05 -2.11 -24.41
C GLU A 280 2.10 -0.93 -24.67
N LYS A 281 1.84 -0.10 -23.64
CA LYS A 281 1.03 1.12 -23.77
C LYS A 281 1.78 2.24 -24.48
N LEU A 282 3.03 2.52 -24.10
CA LEU A 282 3.78 3.66 -24.64
C LEU A 282 4.31 3.42 -26.05
N ARG A 283 4.48 2.16 -26.46
CA ARG A 283 5.03 1.77 -27.77
C ARG A 283 4.34 2.43 -28.95
N CYS A 284 3.03 2.66 -28.90
CA CYS A 284 2.30 3.30 -30.00
C CYS A 284 2.65 4.79 -30.17
N ALA A 285 3.12 5.45 -29.11
CA ALA A 285 3.47 6.87 -29.10
C ALA A 285 4.98 7.13 -29.02
N ARG A 286 5.84 6.10 -29.02
CA ARG A 286 7.30 6.25 -28.92
C ARG A 286 7.91 7.22 -29.95
N HIS A 287 7.39 7.24 -31.17
CA HIS A 287 7.82 8.21 -32.19
C HIS A 287 7.58 9.68 -31.75
N VAL A 288 6.58 9.96 -30.91
CA VAL A 288 6.28 11.30 -30.38
C VAL A 288 7.33 11.71 -29.35
N SER A 289 7.69 10.83 -28.42
CA SER A 289 8.74 11.12 -27.43
C SER A 289 10.10 11.33 -28.12
N GLU A 290 10.43 10.51 -29.12
CA GLU A 290 11.64 10.68 -29.95
C GLU A 290 11.66 12.02 -30.69
N LEU A 291 10.55 12.42 -31.32
CA LEU A 291 10.40 13.74 -31.96
C LEU A 291 10.56 14.89 -30.97
N ASN A 292 10.15 14.69 -29.71
CA ASN A 292 10.30 15.63 -28.63
C ASN A 292 11.72 15.62 -28.01
N GLY A 293 12.64 14.81 -28.56
CA GLY A 293 14.05 14.79 -28.17
C GLY A 293 14.42 13.74 -27.13
N PHE A 294 13.54 12.77 -26.84
CA PHE A 294 13.87 11.63 -25.99
C PHE A 294 14.81 10.68 -26.74
N VAL A 295 16.04 10.53 -26.21
CA VAL A 295 17.02 9.55 -26.71
C VAL A 295 17.33 8.60 -25.56
N ARG A 296 16.76 7.39 -25.62
CA ARG A 296 16.76 6.41 -24.52
C ARG A 296 18.18 6.12 -24.01
N ASP A 297 19.11 5.75 -24.90
CA ASP A 297 20.47 5.37 -24.53
C ASP A 297 21.24 6.53 -23.86
N ALA A 298 21.07 7.75 -24.37
CA ALA A 298 21.70 8.93 -23.78
C ALA A 298 21.11 9.24 -22.39
N MET A 299 19.79 9.07 -22.23
CA MET A 299 19.12 9.25 -20.95
C MET A 299 19.53 8.17 -19.93
N GLU A 300 19.70 6.93 -20.39
CA GLU A 300 20.11 5.79 -19.58
C GLU A 300 21.48 6.04 -18.95
N SER A 301 22.47 6.43 -19.76
CA SER A 301 23.82 6.76 -19.27
C SER A 301 23.80 7.90 -18.24
N ASN A 302 22.90 8.87 -18.38
CA ASN A 302 22.78 9.94 -17.38
C ASN A 302 22.14 9.43 -16.09
N ILE A 303 21.16 8.54 -16.14
CA ILE A 303 20.41 8.08 -14.97
C ILE A 303 21.13 6.94 -14.20
N GLU A 304 21.96 6.15 -14.89
CA GLU A 304 22.59 4.95 -14.33
C GLU A 304 23.41 5.23 -13.06
N ASP A 305 24.24 6.27 -13.07
CA ASP A 305 25.09 6.64 -11.94
C ASP A 305 24.27 7.02 -10.70
N LEU A 306 23.10 7.66 -10.89
CA LEU A 306 22.20 8.01 -9.81
C LEU A 306 21.66 6.76 -9.10
N TRP A 307 21.36 5.70 -9.84
CA TRP A 307 20.90 4.44 -9.26
C TRP A 307 22.03 3.60 -8.67
N LYS A 308 23.23 3.63 -9.24
CA LYS A 308 24.42 2.97 -8.64
C LYS A 308 24.76 3.52 -7.25
N SER A 309 24.58 4.83 -7.03
CA SER A 309 24.74 5.48 -5.71
C SER A 309 23.84 4.93 -4.59
N LEU A 310 22.87 4.08 -4.92
CA LEU A 310 21.99 3.43 -3.95
C LEU A 310 22.74 2.41 -3.08
N PHE A 311 23.76 1.76 -3.64
CA PHE A 311 24.54 0.70 -2.98
C PHE A 311 26.03 1.03 -2.82
N ASP A 312 26.53 2.00 -3.58
CA ASP A 312 27.91 2.47 -3.49
C ASP A 312 27.98 3.89 -2.91
N LYS A 313 28.64 4.01 -1.75
CA LYS A 313 28.82 5.29 -1.04
C LYS A 313 29.85 6.21 -1.72
N GLU A 314 30.76 5.67 -2.54
CA GLU A 314 31.73 6.51 -3.28
C GLU A 314 31.05 7.30 -4.41
N THR A 315 29.92 6.81 -4.94
CA THR A 315 29.15 7.47 -6.01
C THR A 315 28.14 8.51 -5.52
N GLU A 316 27.93 8.65 -4.20
CA GLU A 316 27.01 9.66 -3.63
C GLU A 316 27.48 11.10 -3.91
N GLU A 317 28.79 11.32 -4.09
CA GLU A 317 29.37 12.64 -4.38
C GLU A 317 29.34 13.04 -5.86
N ALA A 318 28.98 12.14 -6.78
CA ALA A 318 29.13 12.33 -8.22
C ALA A 318 27.95 13.02 -8.93
N TRP A 319 26.79 13.15 -8.26
CA TRP A 319 25.60 13.73 -8.91
C TRP A 319 25.67 15.26 -9.00
N PRO A 320 25.48 15.87 -10.19
CA PRO A 320 25.71 17.31 -10.40
C PRO A 320 24.66 18.23 -9.77
N LEU A 321 23.51 17.70 -9.33
CA LEU A 321 22.43 18.47 -8.70
C LEU A 321 22.47 18.31 -7.17
N LYS A 322 23.32 19.10 -6.51
CA LYS A 322 23.26 19.33 -5.05
C LYS A 322 22.08 20.25 -4.73
N VAL A 323 20.87 19.77 -4.98
CA VAL A 323 19.62 20.52 -4.74
C VAL A 323 18.84 19.77 -3.68
N THR A 324 18.37 20.49 -2.67
CA THR A 324 17.57 19.89 -1.59
C THR A 324 16.23 19.41 -2.14
N ARG A 325 15.64 18.41 -1.49
CA ARG A 325 14.32 17.88 -1.86
C ARG A 325 13.27 18.98 -1.92
N GLU A 326 13.29 19.91 -0.97
CA GLU A 326 12.37 21.04 -0.90
C GLU A 326 12.51 21.98 -2.11
N GLU A 327 13.75 22.25 -2.53
CA GLU A 327 14.03 23.06 -3.72
C GLU A 327 13.56 22.37 -5.00
N ILE A 328 13.77 21.05 -5.13
CA ILE A 328 13.27 20.28 -6.28
C ILE A 328 11.75 20.36 -6.36
N LEU A 329 11.06 20.12 -5.24
CA LEU A 329 9.59 20.15 -5.20
C LEU A 329 9.04 21.55 -5.49
N SER A 330 9.70 22.57 -4.97
CA SER A 330 9.34 23.95 -5.29
C SER A 330 9.56 24.24 -6.78
N ASP A 331 10.68 23.85 -7.36
CA ASP A 331 10.97 24.13 -8.77
C ASP A 331 10.03 23.39 -9.75
N LEU A 332 9.65 22.16 -9.42
CA LEU A 332 8.72 21.35 -10.22
C LEU A 332 7.27 21.81 -10.07
N PHE A 333 6.81 22.07 -8.85
CA PHE A 333 5.37 22.14 -8.57
C PHE A 333 4.84 23.54 -8.24
N GLN A 334 5.68 24.55 -8.01
CA GLN A 334 5.21 25.95 -7.89
C GLN A 334 4.35 26.44 -9.08
N PRO A 335 4.67 26.09 -10.35
CA PRO A 335 3.84 26.48 -11.49
C PRO A 335 2.39 25.97 -11.41
N ILE A 336 2.15 24.81 -10.78
CA ILE A 336 0.80 24.27 -10.58
C ILE A 336 0.17 24.82 -9.29
N LEU A 337 0.96 24.94 -8.22
CA LEU A 337 0.46 25.30 -6.89
C LEU A 337 0.02 26.78 -6.80
N SER A 338 0.66 27.66 -7.57
CA SER A 338 0.33 29.10 -7.60
C SER A 338 -1.04 29.43 -8.24
N GLU A 339 -1.67 28.51 -8.98
CA GLU A 339 -2.96 28.73 -9.66
C GLU A 339 -4.20 28.27 -8.87
N SER A 340 -4.06 27.58 -7.73
CA SER A 340 -5.19 26.86 -7.10
C SER A 340 -6.06 27.60 -6.07
N TRP A 341 -5.89 28.92 -5.84
CA TRP A 341 -6.66 29.65 -4.80
C TRP A 341 -7.17 31.06 -5.16
N HIS A 342 -7.20 31.45 -6.45
CA HIS A 342 -7.73 32.78 -6.85
C HIS A 342 -8.90 32.76 -7.83
N GLY A 343 -9.50 31.60 -8.11
CA GLY A 343 -10.81 31.50 -8.76
C GLY A 343 -11.92 31.47 -7.71
N GLU A 344 -12.82 32.46 -7.75
CA GLU A 344 -13.98 32.63 -6.88
C GLU A 344 -14.73 31.30 -6.59
N ILE A 345 -14.90 30.98 -5.31
CA ILE A 345 -15.79 29.90 -4.85
C ILE A 345 -17.23 30.41 -4.99
N PRO A 346 -18.11 29.78 -5.79
CA PRO A 346 -19.54 29.96 -5.61
C PRO A 346 -19.88 29.40 -4.23
N THR A 347 -20.25 30.29 -3.32
CA THR A 347 -20.79 29.93 -2.01
C THR A 347 -22.09 29.16 -2.23
N ILE A 348 -22.04 27.83 -2.25
CA ILE A 348 -23.24 27.01 -2.10
C ILE A 348 -23.58 27.02 -0.61
N ASN A 349 -24.40 28.00 -0.24
CA ASN A 349 -25.18 27.98 0.99
C ASN A 349 -26.05 26.72 0.99
N SER A 350 -25.58 25.65 1.63
CA SER A 350 -26.45 24.60 2.13
C SER A 350 -26.69 24.84 3.61
N SER A 351 -27.72 25.63 3.90
CA SER A 351 -28.32 25.73 5.22
C SER A 351 -29.05 24.43 5.56
N TYR A 352 -28.51 23.63 6.48
CA TYR A 352 -29.31 22.74 7.30
C TYR A 352 -29.15 23.10 8.78
N ILE A 353 -30.30 23.41 9.37
CA ILE A 353 -30.51 23.80 10.76
C ILE A 353 -30.51 22.52 11.59
N LEU A 354 -29.33 22.04 11.93
CA LEU A 354 -29.07 21.18 13.09
C LEU A 354 -27.65 21.49 13.54
N GLY A 355 -27.48 21.71 14.84
CA GLY A 355 -26.25 22.22 15.41
C GLY A 355 -25.05 21.43 14.91
N LYS A 356 -23.98 22.14 14.58
CA LYS A 356 -22.69 21.60 14.14
C LYS A 356 -22.21 20.40 14.96
N ASP A 357 -22.55 20.37 16.24
CA ASP A 357 -22.16 19.31 17.17
C ASP A 357 -23.00 18.02 17.02
N PHE A 358 -24.25 18.11 16.55
CA PHE A 358 -25.15 16.94 16.37
C PHE A 358 -24.72 16.07 15.18
N ALA A 359 -24.37 16.70 14.05
CA ALA A 359 -23.90 15.99 12.86
C ALA A 359 -22.54 15.28 13.07
N LYS A 360 -21.74 15.75 14.04
CA LYS A 360 -20.47 15.14 14.40
C LYS A 360 -20.69 13.88 15.24
N GLN A 361 -21.54 13.96 16.27
CA GLN A 361 -21.82 12.82 17.15
C GLN A 361 -22.44 11.66 16.37
N ASP A 362 -23.41 11.93 15.49
CA ASP A 362 -24.02 10.91 14.62
C ASP A 362 -22.98 10.20 13.74
N LEU A 363 -21.98 10.93 13.21
CA LEU A 363 -20.92 10.34 12.39
C LEU A 363 -19.85 9.60 13.22
N GLU A 364 -19.60 10.01 14.47
CA GLU A 364 -18.73 9.27 15.40
C GLU A 364 -19.36 7.92 15.75
N GLU A 365 -20.65 7.89 16.09
CA GLU A 365 -21.41 6.66 16.33
C GLU A 365 -21.43 5.75 15.09
N GLU A 366 -21.60 6.34 13.90
CA GLU A 366 -21.57 5.63 12.63
C GLU A 366 -20.18 5.06 12.31
N ALA A 367 -19.10 5.80 12.59
CA ALA A 367 -17.74 5.32 12.44
C ALA A 367 -17.42 4.16 13.40
N VAL A 368 -17.88 4.23 14.65
CA VAL A 368 -17.79 3.13 15.62
C VAL A 368 -18.54 1.90 15.09
N ARG A 369 -19.81 2.05 14.70
CA ARG A 369 -20.64 0.96 14.14
C ARG A 369 -19.95 0.26 12.98
N LEU A 370 -19.45 1.03 12.01
CA LEU A 370 -18.80 0.49 10.83
C LEU A 370 -17.44 -0.17 11.13
N GLY A 371 -16.67 0.40 12.06
CA GLY A 371 -15.44 -0.21 12.54
C GLY A 371 -15.66 -1.56 13.23
N VAL A 372 -16.71 -1.65 14.07
CA VAL A 372 -17.16 -2.89 14.70
C VAL A 372 -17.56 -3.92 13.63
N GLU A 373 -18.34 -3.51 12.64
CA GLU A 373 -18.83 -4.41 11.60
C GLU A 373 -17.69 -4.99 10.74
N VAL A 374 -16.73 -4.16 10.32
CA VAL A 374 -15.50 -4.62 9.65
C VAL A 374 -14.76 -5.64 10.52
N SER A 375 -14.62 -5.34 11.81
CA SER A 375 -13.93 -6.20 12.77
C SER A 375 -14.62 -7.54 12.99
N LEU A 376 -15.96 -7.56 12.96
CA LEU A 376 -16.76 -8.79 13.07
C LEU A 376 -16.57 -9.70 11.85
N TYR A 377 -16.50 -9.16 10.63
CA TYR A 377 -16.22 -9.98 9.44
C TYR A 377 -14.77 -10.48 9.39
N VAL A 378 -13.82 -9.73 9.92
CA VAL A 378 -12.44 -10.20 10.12
C VAL A 378 -12.44 -11.37 11.11
N ALA A 379 -13.12 -11.23 12.25
CA ALA A 379 -13.26 -12.31 13.23
C ALA A 379 -13.95 -13.53 12.61
N GLU A 380 -15.07 -13.37 11.90
CA GLU A 380 -15.77 -14.45 11.20
C GLU A 380 -14.82 -15.19 10.23
N SER A 381 -14.01 -14.45 9.48
CA SER A 381 -12.99 -15.03 8.58
C SER A 381 -11.89 -15.78 9.33
N MET A 382 -11.50 -15.33 10.52
CA MET A 382 -10.56 -16.06 11.37
C MET A 382 -11.13 -17.40 11.83
N PHE A 383 -12.42 -17.43 12.20
CA PHE A 383 -13.12 -18.69 12.54
C PHE A 383 -13.38 -19.57 11.32
N LEU A 384 -13.53 -19.01 10.11
CA LEU A 384 -13.63 -19.80 8.88
C LEU A 384 -12.32 -20.54 8.56
N LEU A 385 -11.19 -19.98 8.96
CA LEU A 385 -9.85 -20.50 8.67
C LEU A 385 -9.19 -21.17 9.88
N CYS A 386 -9.86 -21.26 11.04
CA CYS A 386 -9.22 -21.69 12.28
C CYS A 386 -8.84 -23.18 12.31
N ASP A 387 -9.32 -23.96 11.34
CA ASP A 387 -8.92 -25.35 11.12
C ASP A 387 -7.49 -25.46 10.56
N ASP A 388 -7.02 -24.44 9.84
CA ASP A 388 -5.63 -24.26 9.43
C ASP A 388 -5.06 -22.95 9.99
N ILE A 389 -4.35 -23.06 11.11
CA ILE A 389 -3.75 -21.92 11.79
C ILE A 389 -2.84 -21.09 10.87
N HIS A 390 -2.15 -21.72 9.91
CA HIS A 390 -1.28 -21.00 8.99
C HIS A 390 -2.09 -20.16 8.00
N SER A 391 -3.18 -20.69 7.46
CA SER A 391 -4.09 -19.92 6.59
C SER A 391 -4.73 -18.77 7.36
N MET A 392 -5.20 -18.99 8.59
CA MET A 392 -5.77 -17.94 9.43
C MET A 392 -4.75 -16.84 9.75
N LEU A 393 -3.54 -17.21 10.19
CA LEU A 393 -2.48 -16.24 10.49
C LEU A 393 -2.00 -15.51 9.23
N ARG A 394 -1.97 -16.18 8.07
CA ARG A 394 -1.65 -15.55 6.78
C ARG A 394 -2.71 -14.56 6.35
N PHE A 395 -4.00 -14.84 6.59
CA PHE A 395 -5.09 -13.89 6.39
C PHE A 395 -4.91 -12.66 7.28
N CYS A 396 -4.68 -12.86 8.58
CA CYS A 396 -4.45 -11.76 9.54
C CYS A 396 -3.22 -10.93 9.17
N TRP A 397 -2.15 -11.58 8.69
CA TRP A 397 -0.95 -10.90 8.21
C TRP A 397 -1.23 -10.05 6.96
N ASN A 398 -2.02 -10.56 6.02
CA ASN A 398 -2.40 -9.78 4.83
C ASN A 398 -3.19 -8.53 5.23
N ILE A 399 -4.22 -8.67 6.07
CA ILE A 399 -4.98 -7.53 6.59
C ILE A 399 -4.06 -6.54 7.30
N TRP A 400 -3.24 -7.00 8.26
CA TRP A 400 -2.35 -6.12 9.00
C TRP A 400 -1.30 -5.42 8.12
N ARG A 401 -0.73 -6.14 7.15
CA ARG A 401 0.21 -5.58 6.17
C ARG A 401 -0.48 -4.50 5.34
N ASP A 402 -1.71 -4.74 4.92
CA ASP A 402 -2.45 -3.84 4.03
C ASP A 402 -2.95 -2.60 4.81
N VAL A 403 -3.32 -2.75 6.09
CA VAL A 403 -3.51 -1.64 7.04
C VAL A 403 -2.23 -0.83 7.26
N LYS A 404 -1.08 -1.49 7.42
CA LYS A 404 0.21 -0.79 7.61
C LYS A 404 0.69 -0.09 6.32
N ARG A 405 0.31 -0.62 5.16
CA ARG A 405 0.58 -0.07 3.82
C ARG A 405 -0.29 1.17 3.56
N ASP A 406 -1.57 1.11 3.89
CA ASP A 406 -2.55 2.12 3.52
C ASP A 406 -2.73 3.22 4.59
N LEU A 407 -2.35 2.97 5.86
CA LEU A 407 -2.54 3.90 6.98
C LEU A 407 -1.20 4.42 7.53
N LYS A 408 -1.16 5.67 8.02
CA LYS A 408 0.04 6.23 8.68
C LYS A 408 0.46 5.38 9.90
N PRO A 409 1.77 5.28 10.22
CA PRO A 409 2.23 4.69 11.48
C PRO A 409 1.56 5.36 12.69
N GLY A 410 0.97 4.57 13.60
CA GLY A 410 0.15 5.07 14.71
C GLY A 410 -1.30 5.39 14.34
N SER A 411 -1.80 4.85 13.22
CA SER A 411 -3.22 4.92 12.86
C SER A 411 -4.08 4.28 13.96
N PRO A 412 -4.99 5.03 14.59
CA PRO A 412 -5.76 4.52 15.71
C PRO A 412 -6.78 3.45 15.25
N VAL A 413 -7.19 3.46 13.97
CA VAL A 413 -7.98 2.38 13.35
C VAL A 413 -7.17 1.10 13.18
N GLY A 414 -5.92 1.21 12.73
CA GLY A 414 -5.07 0.03 12.51
C GLY A 414 -4.71 -0.67 13.82
N ASP A 415 -4.41 0.09 14.87
CA ASP A 415 -4.09 -0.47 16.18
C ASP A 415 -5.31 -1.15 16.83
N ARG A 416 -6.53 -0.65 16.58
CA ARG A 416 -7.77 -1.24 17.10
C ARG A 416 -8.10 -2.55 16.39
N LEU A 417 -7.95 -2.57 15.06
CA LEU A 417 -8.13 -3.80 14.29
C LEU A 417 -7.10 -4.87 14.70
N LEU A 418 -5.84 -4.49 14.91
CA LEU A 418 -4.81 -5.40 15.41
C LEU A 418 -5.16 -5.93 16.81
N GLY A 419 -5.68 -5.07 17.70
CA GLY A 419 -6.19 -5.44 19.01
C GLY A 419 -7.33 -6.45 18.94
N VAL A 420 -8.29 -6.25 18.02
CA VAL A 420 -9.37 -7.22 17.77
C VAL A 420 -8.79 -8.57 17.31
N ILE A 421 -7.91 -8.56 16.30
CA ILE A 421 -7.29 -9.80 15.79
C ILE A 421 -6.58 -10.55 16.92
N HIS A 422 -5.82 -9.83 17.75
CA HIS A 422 -5.12 -10.43 18.90
C HIS A 422 -6.07 -10.98 19.95
N TYR A 423 -7.14 -10.26 20.27
CA TYR A 423 -8.18 -10.71 21.19
C TYR A 423 -8.84 -12.00 20.69
N VAL A 424 -9.31 -12.01 19.44
CA VAL A 424 -9.96 -13.16 18.82
C VAL A 424 -9.02 -14.37 18.82
N TYR A 425 -7.78 -14.15 18.40
CA TYR A 425 -6.75 -15.18 18.41
C TYR A 425 -6.53 -15.74 19.82
N THR A 426 -6.17 -14.89 20.78
CA THR A 426 -5.76 -15.32 22.12
C THR A 426 -6.88 -15.96 22.92
N MET A 427 -8.09 -15.40 22.86
CA MET A 427 -9.21 -15.83 23.70
C MET A 427 -9.95 -17.03 23.12
N HIS A 428 -10.02 -17.15 21.79
CA HIS A 428 -10.92 -18.09 21.13
C HIS A 428 -10.23 -19.15 20.27
N ILE A 429 -9.07 -18.84 19.65
CA ILE A 429 -8.47 -19.73 18.64
C ILE A 429 -7.15 -20.36 19.13
N LYS A 430 -6.33 -19.61 19.86
CA LYS A 430 -4.99 -20.01 20.27
C LYS A 430 -5.04 -21.30 21.12
N PRO A 431 -4.28 -22.35 20.76
CA PRO A 431 -4.25 -23.58 21.53
C PRO A 431 -3.72 -23.33 22.95
N LYS A 432 -4.51 -23.64 23.98
CA LYS A 432 -4.13 -23.40 25.39
C LYS A 432 -2.88 -24.17 25.86
N ASN A 433 -2.42 -25.17 25.10
CA ASN A 433 -1.31 -26.06 25.47
C ASN A 433 -0.12 -26.04 24.48
N GLY A 434 -0.04 -25.08 23.55
CA GLY A 434 1.15 -24.88 22.71
C GLY A 434 1.51 -26.00 21.72
N VAL A 435 0.63 -26.99 21.51
CA VAL A 435 0.82 -28.02 20.47
C VAL A 435 -0.01 -27.60 19.26
N TYR A 436 0.66 -27.01 18.26
CA TYR A 436 0.17 -27.00 16.89
C TYR A 436 0.42 -28.42 16.35
N GLN A 437 -0.64 -29.14 15.95
CA GLN A 437 -0.54 -30.45 15.32
C GLN A 437 -0.69 -30.34 13.82
#